data_AF-A0AAV2ATP9-F1
#
_entry.id   AF-A0AAV2ATP9-F1
#
_cell.length_a   1.000
_cell.length_b   1.000
_cell.length_c   1.000
_cell.angle_alpha   90.00
_cell.angle_beta   90.00
_cell.angle_gamma   90.00
#
_symmetry.space_group_name_H-M   'P 1'
#
loop_
_entity.id
_entity.type
_entity.pdbx_description
1 polymer ?
#
loop_
_entity_poly.entity_id
_entity_poly.type
_entity_poly.pdbx_seq_one_letter_code
_entity_poly.pdbx_strand_id
1 'polypeptide(L)'
;MDGPSVNWKFFNLFDVEIQKEFATSLINVGSCSLHVVNNSFRHGERVSQWDIDIFLSSIYYLFKDSPARREDYLKVSEIGKLPKKFCRTRWLENAAAAAERAIEIWNDLVLYVNNVENNKVPTPK
;
A
#
# COMPACT_ATOMS: atom_id res chain seq x y z
N MET A 1 7.41 9.18 14.19
CA MET A 1 6.72 10.48 14.13
C MET A 1 5.46 10.32 14.94
N ASP A 2 5.36 11.05 16.04
CA ASP A 2 4.17 11.02 16.88
C ASP A 2 2.98 11.65 16.14
N GLY A 3 1.78 11.55 16.71
CA GLY A 3 0.58 12.12 16.12
C GLY A 3 0.68 13.65 15.94
N PRO A 4 -0.11 14.26 15.05
CA PRO A 4 -0.06 15.70 14.79
C PRO A 4 -0.09 16.55 16.06
N SER A 5 -0.96 16.23 17.02
CA SER A 5 -1.09 16.97 18.28
C SER A 5 0.19 16.96 19.13
N VAL A 6 0.92 15.84 19.14
CA VAL A 6 2.18 15.71 19.88
C VAL A 6 3.28 16.51 19.19
N ASN A 7 3.38 16.39 17.87
CA ASN A 7 4.37 17.14 17.08
C ASN A 7 4.15 18.66 17.20
N TRP A 8 2.89 19.10 17.18
CA TRP A 8 2.54 20.51 17.36
C TRP A 8 2.88 21.03 18.75
N LYS A 9 2.59 20.24 19.79
CA LYS A 9 2.94 20.63 21.16
C LYS A 9 4.45 20.72 21.33
N PHE A 10 5.21 19.76 20.79
CA PHE A 10 6.66 19.79 20.80
C PHE A 10 7.19 21.03 20.06
N PHE A 11 6.73 21.30 18.84
CA PHE A 11 7.13 22.47 18.07
C PHE A 11 6.90 23.76 18.85
N ASN A 12 5.72 23.93 19.44
CA ASN A 12 5.38 25.13 20.21
C ASN A 12 6.26 25.30 21.46
N LEU A 13 6.55 24.21 22.18
CA LEU A 13 7.43 24.27 23.34
C LEU A 13 8.87 24.57 22.93
N PHE A 14 9.33 23.98 21.84
CA PHE A 14 10.69 24.18 21.35
C PHE A 14 10.90 25.59 20.80
N ASP A 15 9.93 26.15 20.07
CA ASP A 15 9.97 27.54 19.58
C ASP A 15 10.04 28.55 20.74
N VAL A 16 9.34 28.29 21.85
CA VAL A 16 9.43 29.12 23.06
C VAL A 16 10.85 29.13 23.64
N GLU A 17 11.54 27.99 23.67
CA GLU A 17 12.92 27.94 24.17
C GLU A 17 13.91 28.59 23.19
N ILE A 18 13.74 28.42 21.88
CA ILE A 18 14.56 29.08 20.85
C ILE A 18 14.43 30.60 20.92
N GLN A 19 13.22 31.11 21.14
CA GLN A 19 12.97 32.54 21.34
C GLN A 19 13.70 33.09 22.56
N LYS A 20 13.71 32.33 23.67
CA LYS A 20 14.41 32.74 24.91
C LYS A 20 15.93 32.75 24.74
N GLU A 21 16.50 31.74 24.10
CA GLU A 21 17.97 31.61 24.00
C GLU A 21 18.58 32.46 22.88
N PHE A 22 17.87 32.62 21.76
CA PHE A 22 18.46 33.18 20.53
C PHE A 22 17.69 34.39 19.97
N ALA A 23 16.60 34.83 20.61
CA ALA A 23 15.75 35.93 20.15
C ALA A 23 15.29 35.78 18.68
N THR A 24 15.03 34.54 18.26
CA THR A 24 14.56 34.18 16.92
C THR A 24 13.45 33.14 16.99
N SER A 25 12.69 32.96 15.91
CA SER A 25 11.61 31.97 15.83
C SER A 25 11.92 30.87 14.83
N LEU A 26 11.35 29.70 15.09
CA LEU A 26 11.23 28.63 14.11
C LEU A 26 10.17 28.98 13.08
N ILE A 27 10.47 28.68 11.82
CA ILE A 27 9.49 28.79 10.74
C ILE A 27 8.56 27.58 10.83
N ASN A 28 7.27 27.85 11.06
CA ASN A 28 6.24 26.83 11.01
C ASN A 28 5.90 26.50 9.55
N VAL A 29 6.34 25.32 9.08
CA VAL A 29 6.08 24.82 7.72
C VAL A 29 4.81 23.97 7.61
N GLY A 30 4.00 23.89 8.68
CA GLY A 30 2.83 23.02 8.69
C GLY A 30 3.15 21.57 9.08
N SER A 31 2.09 20.78 9.28
CA SER A 31 2.21 19.32 9.21
C SER A 31 2.32 18.90 7.75
N CYS A 32 3.20 17.95 7.44
CA CYS A 32 3.39 17.46 6.08
C CYS A 32 2.06 16.97 5.47
N SER A 33 1.58 17.68 4.43
CA SER A 33 0.29 17.46 3.76
C SER A 33 0.15 16.04 3.20
N LEU A 34 1.27 15.41 2.81
CA LEU A 34 1.32 14.02 2.40
C LEU A 34 0.74 13.08 3.45
N HIS A 35 1.01 13.31 4.74
CA HIS A 35 0.45 12.47 5.81
C HIS A 35 -1.06 12.62 5.91
N VAL A 36 -1.60 13.82 5.70
CA VAL A 36 -3.05 14.05 5.71
C VAL A 36 -3.71 13.25 4.59
N VAL A 37 -3.23 13.42 3.35
CA VAL A 37 -3.79 12.71 2.19
C VAL A 37 -3.63 11.19 2.34
N ASN A 38 -2.45 10.72 2.74
CA ASN A 38 -2.18 9.29 2.95
C ASN A 38 -3.09 8.67 4.01
N ASN A 39 -3.32 9.39 5.12
CA ASN A 39 -4.25 8.95 6.16
C ASN A 39 -5.71 8.99 5.70
N SER A 40 -6.10 9.95 4.85
CA SER A 40 -7.44 10.00 4.26
C SER A 40 -7.71 8.77 3.39
N PHE A 41 -6.77 8.36 2.53
CA PHE A 41 -6.90 7.13 1.73
C PHE A 41 -6.99 5.89 2.62
N ARG A 42 -6.08 5.75 3.59
CA ARG A 42 -6.12 4.64 4.55
C ARG A 42 -7.44 4.59 5.32
N HIS A 43 -7.96 5.75 5.73
CA HIS A 43 -9.24 5.83 6.41
C HIS A 43 -10.39 5.41 5.48
N GLY A 44 -10.37 5.90 4.24
CA GLY A 44 -11.32 5.55 3.19
C GLY A 44 -11.40 4.05 2.95
N GLU A 45 -10.26 3.37 2.88
CA GLU A 45 -10.22 1.92 2.74
C GLU A 45 -10.75 1.19 3.98
N ARG A 46 -10.38 1.65 5.19
CA ARG A 46 -10.91 1.05 6.42
C ARG A 46 -12.44 1.14 6.50
N VAL A 47 -13.03 2.27 6.08
CA VAL A 47 -14.49 2.46 6.13
C VAL A 47 -15.21 1.77 4.99
N SER A 48 -14.56 1.52 3.85
CA SER A 48 -15.17 0.77 2.75
C SER A 48 -15.34 -0.72 3.08
N GLN A 49 -14.51 -1.26 3.98
CA GLN A 49 -14.50 -2.69 4.34
C GLN A 49 -14.23 -3.61 3.13
N TRP A 50 -13.56 -3.09 2.11
CA TRP A 50 -13.27 -3.85 0.88
C TRP A 50 -11.98 -4.67 0.99
N ASP A 51 -11.24 -4.55 2.09
CA ASP A 51 -9.99 -5.26 2.34
C ASP A 51 -8.99 -5.16 1.16
N ILE A 52 -8.96 -3.99 0.50
CA ILE A 52 -8.16 -3.76 -0.70
C ILE A 52 -6.68 -3.96 -0.37
N ASP A 53 -6.26 -3.52 0.81
CA ASP A 53 -4.88 -3.61 1.26
C ASP A 53 -4.41 -5.07 1.42
N ILE A 54 -5.30 -5.93 1.94
CA ILE A 54 -5.11 -7.37 2.10
C ILE A 54 -5.12 -8.03 0.72
N PHE A 55 -6.07 -7.69 -0.14
CA PHE A 55 -6.16 -8.27 -1.49
C PHE A 55 -4.88 -8.01 -2.30
N LEU A 56 -4.47 -6.74 -2.43
CA LEU A 56 -3.29 -6.34 -3.21
C LEU A 56 -2.00 -6.95 -2.63
N SER A 57 -1.89 -7.03 -1.30
CA SER A 57 -0.74 -7.67 -0.65
C SER A 57 -0.72 -9.17 -0.90
N SER A 58 -1.88 -9.84 -0.76
CA SER A 58 -2.03 -11.28 -0.89
C SER A 58 -1.67 -11.77 -2.29
N ILE A 59 -2.18 -11.14 -3.34
CA ILE A 59 -1.85 -11.53 -4.72
C ILE A 59 -0.36 -11.35 -5.02
N TYR A 60 0.27 -10.32 -4.46
CA TYR A 60 1.70 -10.09 -4.64
C TYR A 60 2.53 -11.18 -3.95
N TYR A 61 2.25 -11.47 -2.67
CA TYR A 61 3.00 -12.48 -1.93
C TYR A 61 2.72 -13.91 -2.42
N LEU A 62 1.52 -14.18 -2.95
CA LEU A 62 1.17 -15.45 -3.58
C LEU A 62 2.18 -15.87 -4.65
N PHE A 63 2.58 -14.95 -5.53
CA PHE A 63 3.53 -15.24 -6.61
C PHE A 63 4.97 -14.88 -6.26
N LYS A 64 5.19 -13.97 -5.30
CA LYS A 64 6.54 -13.67 -4.82
C LYS A 64 7.13 -14.84 -4.03
N ASP A 65 6.37 -15.37 -3.08
CA ASP A 65 6.88 -16.34 -2.11
C ASP A 65 6.71 -17.79 -2.60
N SER A 66 5.95 -18.00 -3.68
CA SER A 66 5.81 -19.30 -4.35
C SER A 66 6.21 -19.22 -5.83
N PRO A 67 7.49 -19.51 -6.15
CA PRO A 67 7.97 -19.54 -7.54
C PRO A 67 7.20 -20.53 -8.42
N ALA A 68 6.76 -21.66 -7.88
CA ALA A 68 5.95 -22.65 -8.61
C ALA A 68 4.60 -22.06 -9.04
N ARG A 69 3.85 -21.44 -8.11
CA ARG A 69 2.58 -20.76 -8.43
C ARG A 69 2.79 -19.63 -9.44
N ARG A 70 3.91 -18.91 -9.34
CA ARG A 70 4.28 -17.87 -10.30
C ARG A 70 4.49 -18.43 -11.70
N GLU A 71 5.23 -19.55 -11.80
CA GLU A 71 5.46 -20.22 -13.08
C GLU A 71 4.14 -20.71 -13.69
N ASP A 72 3.29 -21.36 -12.90
CA ASP A 72 2.00 -21.88 -13.35
C ASP A 72 1.06 -20.75 -13.79
N TYR A 73 1.01 -19.64 -13.05
CA TYR A 73 0.28 -18.43 -13.45
C TYR A 73 0.77 -17.90 -14.80
N LEU A 74 2.08 -17.76 -14.99
CA LEU A 74 2.64 -17.24 -16.24
C LEU A 74 2.43 -18.18 -17.44
N LYS A 75 2.23 -19.48 -17.23
CA LYS A 75 1.91 -20.44 -18.29
C LYS A 75 0.47 -20.28 -18.82
N VAL A 76 -0.47 -19.89 -17.95
CA VAL A 76 -1.90 -19.79 -18.31
C VAL A 76 -2.35 -18.36 -18.58
N SER A 77 -1.60 -17.36 -18.09
CA SER A 77 -1.89 -15.94 -18.22
C SER A 77 -1.73 -15.47 -19.68
N GLU A 78 -2.69 -14.71 -20.18
CA GLU A 78 -2.63 -14.14 -21.54
C GLU A 78 -1.75 -12.89 -21.58
N ILE A 79 -1.80 -12.06 -20.53
CA ILE A 79 -1.04 -10.80 -20.46
C ILE A 79 0.40 -11.05 -19.97
N GLY A 80 0.62 -12.10 -19.18
CA GLY A 80 1.93 -12.49 -18.64
C GLY A 80 2.49 -11.50 -17.61
N LYS A 81 1.67 -10.62 -17.02
CA LYS A 81 2.11 -9.61 -16.04
C LYS A 81 1.83 -10.07 -14.62
N LEU A 82 2.75 -9.72 -13.71
CA LEU A 82 2.65 -10.04 -12.29
C LEU A 82 2.09 -8.86 -11.48
N PRO A 83 1.49 -9.14 -10.30
CA PRO A 83 1.09 -8.08 -9.38
C PRO A 83 2.26 -7.20 -8.94
N LYS A 84 1.96 -5.94 -8.64
CA LYS A 84 2.94 -5.01 -8.04
C LYS A 84 2.84 -5.04 -6.52
N LYS A 85 3.97 -4.80 -5.86
CA LYS A 85 4.04 -4.75 -4.39
C LYS A 85 3.25 -3.55 -3.88
N PHE A 86 2.23 -3.78 -3.08
CA PHE A 86 1.53 -2.75 -2.32
C PHE A 86 2.20 -2.46 -0.96
N CYS A 87 2.08 -1.22 -0.46
CA CYS A 87 2.64 -0.82 0.85
C CYS A 87 1.60 -0.04 1.67
N ARG A 88 1.15 -0.64 2.78
CA ARG A 88 0.12 -0.09 3.70
C ARG A 88 0.44 1.29 4.28
N THR A 89 1.72 1.68 4.33
CA THR A 89 2.13 2.99 4.85
C THR A 89 2.23 4.05 3.76
N ARG A 90 2.18 3.68 2.48
CA ARG A 90 2.39 4.54 1.30
C ARG A 90 1.22 4.43 0.33
N TRP A 91 0.00 4.71 0.82
CA TRP A 91 -1.21 4.67 0.02
C TRP A 91 -1.11 5.58 -1.20
N LEU A 92 -0.66 6.83 -1.02
CA LEU A 92 -0.63 7.77 -2.15
C LEU A 92 0.38 7.39 -3.24
N GLU A 93 1.55 6.87 -2.85
CA GLU A 93 2.67 6.62 -3.78
C GLU A 93 2.52 5.31 -4.55
N ASN A 94 1.91 4.30 -3.92
CA ASN A 94 1.95 2.92 -4.43
C ASN A 94 0.55 2.35 -4.71
N ALA A 95 -0.49 2.78 -4.00
CA ALA A 95 -1.81 2.17 -4.12
C ALA A 95 -2.35 2.22 -5.55
N ALA A 96 -2.24 3.38 -6.23
CA ALA A 96 -2.72 3.54 -7.60
C ALA A 96 -2.05 2.53 -8.55
N ALA A 97 -0.72 2.49 -8.56
CA ALA A 97 0.03 1.58 -9.43
C ALA A 97 -0.23 0.10 -9.12
N ALA A 98 -0.45 -0.26 -7.85
CA ALA A 98 -0.78 -1.62 -7.44
C ALA A 98 -2.22 -2.00 -7.83
N ALA A 99 -3.18 -1.10 -7.63
CA ALA A 99 -4.59 -1.30 -7.98
C ALA A 99 -4.80 -1.35 -9.49
N GLU A 100 -4.20 -0.44 -10.25
CA GLU A 100 -4.22 -0.46 -11.73
C GLU A 100 -3.65 -1.77 -12.26
N ARG A 101 -2.52 -2.25 -11.71
CA ARG A 101 -1.97 -3.55 -12.07
C ARG A 101 -2.93 -4.68 -11.74
N ALA A 102 -3.58 -4.65 -10.58
CA ALA A 102 -4.53 -5.69 -10.19
C ALA A 102 -5.75 -5.74 -11.12
N ILE A 103 -6.25 -4.58 -11.56
CA ILE A 103 -7.31 -4.47 -12.55
C ILE A 103 -6.83 -5.01 -13.91
N GLU A 104 -5.63 -4.62 -14.35
CA GLU A 104 -5.03 -5.07 -15.61
C GLU A 104 -4.94 -6.59 -15.70
N ILE A 105 -4.53 -7.26 -14.61
CA ILE A 105 -4.34 -8.73 -14.59
C ILE A 105 -5.56 -9.51 -14.09
N TRP A 106 -6.70 -8.84 -13.86
CA TRP A 106 -7.85 -9.45 -13.19
C TRP A 106 -8.34 -10.72 -13.91
N ASN A 107 -8.46 -10.67 -15.23
CA ASN A 107 -8.91 -11.81 -16.03
C ASN A 107 -7.92 -12.99 -15.95
N ASP A 108 -6.62 -12.72 -15.95
CA ASP A 108 -5.59 -13.75 -15.81
C ASP A 108 -5.59 -14.38 -14.41
N LEU A 109 -5.83 -13.58 -13.36
CA LEU A 109 -5.99 -14.09 -12.00
C LEU A 109 -7.20 -15.03 -11.90
N VAL A 110 -8.35 -14.62 -12.44
CA VAL A 110 -9.57 -15.45 -12.47
C VAL A 110 -9.31 -16.73 -13.27
N LEU A 111 -8.65 -16.63 -14.42
CA LEU A 111 -8.29 -17.78 -15.24
C LEU A 111 -7.37 -18.75 -14.49
N TYR A 112 -6.34 -18.24 -13.81
CA TYR A 112 -5.44 -19.05 -13.01
C TYR A 112 -6.18 -19.77 -11.86
N VAL A 113 -6.99 -19.05 -11.09
CA VAL A 113 -7.79 -19.64 -9.99
C VAL A 113 -8.72 -20.73 -10.53
N ASN A 114 -9.44 -20.46 -11.63
CA ASN A 114 -10.30 -21.46 -12.27
C ASN A 114 -9.51 -22.69 -12.72
N ASN A 115 -8.29 -22.52 -13.25
CA ASN A 115 -7.45 -23.66 -13.62
C ASN A 115 -6.98 -24.47 -12.40
N VAL A 116 -6.70 -23.81 -11.26
CA VAL A 116 -6.35 -24.48 -10.01
C VAL A 116 -7.54 -25.28 -9.48
N GLU A 117 -8.74 -24.69 -9.43
CA GLU A 117 -9.96 -25.34 -8.94
C GLU A 117 -10.37 -26.54 -9.81
N ASN A 118 -10.16 -26.45 -11.13
CA ASN A 118 -10.43 -27.52 -12.07
C ASN A 118 -9.26 -28.53 -12.22
N ASN A 119 -8.23 -28.46 -11.37
CA ASN A 119 -7.04 -29.33 -11.40
C ASN A 119 -6.29 -29.33 -12.74
N LYS A 120 -6.40 -28.26 -13.52
CA LYS A 120 -5.65 -28.05 -14.78
C LYS A 120 -4.23 -27.56 -14.54
N VAL A 121 -3.99 -26.91 -13.41
CA VAL A 121 -2.66 -26.63 -12.87
C VAL A 121 -2.56 -27.22 -11.46
N PRO A 122 -1.35 -27.53 -10.97
CA PRO A 122 -1.18 -28.15 -9.66
C PRO A 122 -1.83 -27.34 -8.54
N THR A 123 -2.65 -28.01 -7.72
CA THR A 123 -3.14 -27.43 -6.46
C THR A 123 -1.96 -27.45 -5.47
N PRO A 124 -1.44 -26.29 -5.05
CA PRO A 124 -0.26 -26.29 -4.20
C PRO A 124 -0.69 -26.67 -2.79
N LYS A 125 -0.01 -27.67 -2.20
CA LYS A 125 -0.19 -28.08 -0.80
C LYS A 125 0.17 -26.97 0.18
#